data_AF-A0AAV4ZGE2-F1
#
_entry.id   AF-A0AAV4ZGE2-F1
#
_cell.length_a   1.000
_cell.length_b   1.000
_cell.length_c   1.000
_cell.angle_alpha   90.00
_cell.angle_beta   90.00
_cell.angle_gamma   90.00
#
_symmetry.space_group_name_H-M   'P 1'
#
loop_
_entity.id
_entity.type
_entity.pdbx_description
1 polymer ?
#
loop_
_entity_poly.entity_id
_entity_poly.type
_entity_poly.pdbx_seq_one_letter_code
_entity_poly.pdbx_strand_id
1 'polypeptide(L)'
;MPQPARPDKAAQDGAETQAKIAAACLKLAAKFQEKAQRAAERVKAARSEDKRAMHRRRFELYGDAATELGDRARSMKSGARDRDD
;
A
#
# COMPACT_ATOMS: atom_id res chain seq x y z
N MET A 1 -22.81 -39.86 -6.25
CA MET A 1 -21.70 -39.00 -5.79
C MET A 1 -22.05 -37.57 -6.18
N PRO A 2 -22.26 -36.64 -5.24
CA PRO A 2 -22.48 -35.23 -5.59
C PRO A 2 -21.16 -34.68 -6.18
N GLN A 3 -21.24 -33.98 -7.31
CA GLN A 3 -20.08 -33.33 -7.94
C GLN A 3 -19.55 -32.23 -7.01
N PRO A 4 -18.21 -32.08 -6.88
CA PRO A 4 -17.64 -30.96 -6.16
C PRO A 4 -18.04 -29.67 -6.87
N ALA A 5 -18.64 -28.74 -6.14
CA ALA A 5 -19.03 -27.43 -6.65
C ALA A 5 -17.77 -26.74 -7.20
N ARG A 6 -17.75 -26.48 -8.51
CA ARG A 6 -16.69 -25.67 -9.12
C ARG A 6 -16.79 -24.28 -8.51
N PRO A 7 -15.67 -23.63 -8.16
CA PRO A 7 -15.71 -22.26 -7.69
C PRO A 7 -16.41 -21.40 -8.75
N ASP A 8 -17.34 -20.56 -8.30
CA ASP A 8 -18.05 -19.65 -9.17
C ASP A 8 -17.01 -18.76 -9.87
N LYS A 9 -17.05 -18.71 -11.20
CA LYS A 9 -16.09 -17.96 -12.01
C LYS A 9 -16.03 -16.48 -11.56
N ALA A 10 -17.17 -15.93 -11.12
CA ALA A 10 -17.25 -14.58 -10.57
C ALA A 10 -16.42 -14.41 -9.28
N ALA A 11 -16.36 -15.44 -8.43
CA ALA A 11 -15.54 -15.42 -7.21
C ALA A 11 -14.05 -15.45 -7.54
N GLN A 12 -13.65 -16.25 -8.52
CA GLN A 12 -12.26 -16.32 -8.98
C GLN A 12 -11.80 -14.99 -9.62
N ASP A 13 -12.61 -14.42 -10.51
CA ASP A 13 -12.31 -13.13 -11.16
C ASP A 13 -12.24 -11.98 -10.13
N GLY A 14 -13.09 -12.04 -9.09
CA GLY A 14 -13.07 -11.12 -7.96
C GLY A 14 -11.79 -11.20 -7.14
N ALA A 15 -11.34 -12.42 -6.81
CA ALA A 15 -10.09 -12.65 -6.08
C ALA A 15 -8.86 -12.19 -6.87
N GLU A 16 -8.83 -12.47 -8.18
CA GLU A 16 -7.74 -12.01 -9.06
C GLU A 16 -7.68 -10.47 -9.12
N THR A 17 -8.84 -9.82 -9.24
CA THR A 17 -8.93 -8.36 -9.25
C THR A 17 -8.45 -7.76 -7.93
N GLN A 18 -8.87 -8.33 -6.79
CA GLN A 18 -8.40 -7.90 -5.47
C GLN A 18 -6.88 -8.07 -5.32
N ALA A 19 -6.32 -9.17 -5.81
CA ALA A 19 -4.87 -9.40 -5.80
C ALA A 19 -4.11 -8.35 -6.62
N LYS A 20 -4.61 -7.99 -7.81
CA LYS A 20 -4.03 -6.92 -8.66
C LYS A 20 -4.08 -5.56 -7.96
N ILE A 21 -5.19 -5.24 -7.30
CA ILE A 21 -5.34 -3.98 -6.54
C ILE A 21 -4.34 -3.96 -5.37
N ALA A 22 -4.23 -5.04 -4.61
CA ALA A 22 -3.28 -5.14 -3.50
C ALA A 22 -1.83 -4.98 -3.98
N ALA A 23 -1.46 -5.62 -5.09
CA ALA A 23 -0.13 -5.46 -5.69
C ALA A 23 0.15 -4.00 -6.12
N ALA A 24 -0.85 -3.33 -6.70
CA ALA A 24 -0.73 -1.91 -7.07
C ALA A 24 -0.56 -1.01 -5.84
N CYS A 25 -1.31 -1.25 -4.77
CA CYS A 25 -1.17 -0.55 -3.50
C CYS A 25 0.25 -0.71 -2.92
N LEU A 26 0.78 -1.94 -2.88
CA LEU A 26 2.14 -2.19 -2.39
C LEU A 26 3.20 -1.48 -3.24
N LYS A 27 3.04 -1.48 -4.57
CA LYS A 27 3.95 -0.76 -5.47
C LYS A 27 3.93 0.75 -5.24
N LEU A 28 2.75 1.32 -4.97
CA LEU A 28 2.64 2.74 -4.63
C LEU A 28 3.21 3.04 -3.24
N ALA A 29 2.97 2.18 -2.25
CA ALA A 29 3.53 2.30 -0.92
C ALA A 29 5.06 2.37 -0.96
N ALA A 30 5.70 1.46 -1.70
CA ALA A 30 7.15 1.45 -1.90
C ALA A 30 7.67 2.76 -2.51
N LYS A 31 6.99 3.28 -3.54
CA LYS A 31 7.35 4.57 -4.15
C LYS A 31 7.24 5.75 -3.18
N PHE A 32 6.20 5.76 -2.36
CA PHE A 32 6.04 6.81 -1.34
C PHE A 32 7.11 6.68 -0.25
N GLN A 33 7.46 5.47 0.16
CA GLN A 33 8.55 5.23 1.11
C GLN A 33 9.90 5.72 0.58
N GLU A 34 10.23 5.46 -0.70
CA GLU A 34 11.41 6.03 -1.34
C GLU A 34 11.39 7.56 -1.35
N LYS A 35 10.24 8.18 -1.65
CA LYS A 35 10.09 9.64 -1.62
C LYS A 35 10.25 10.20 -0.22
N ALA A 36 9.74 9.50 0.79
CA ALA A 36 9.94 9.85 2.19
C ALA A 36 11.44 9.83 2.52
N GLN A 37 12.14 8.73 2.23
CA GLN A 37 13.59 8.63 2.46
C GLN A 37 14.37 9.78 1.81
N ARG A 38 14.08 10.09 0.54
CA ARG A 38 14.69 11.24 -0.16
C ARG A 38 14.36 12.58 0.51
N ALA A 39 13.14 12.75 1.03
CA ALA A 39 12.77 13.94 1.77
C ALA A 39 13.55 14.05 3.09
N ALA A 40 13.75 12.93 3.81
CA ALA A 40 14.56 12.88 5.02
C ALA A 40 16.04 13.22 4.76
N GLU A 41 16.61 12.75 3.65
CA GLU A 41 17.96 13.16 3.21
C GLU A 41 18.02 14.67 2.95
N ARG A 42 17.00 15.23 2.30
CA ARG A 42 16.93 16.68 2.04
C ARG A 42 16.75 17.51 3.31
N VAL A 43 16.11 16.99 4.36
CA VAL A 43 16.07 17.64 5.69
C VAL A 43 17.49 17.82 6.22
N LYS A 44 18.34 16.78 6.13
CA LYS A 44 19.73 16.82 6.60
C LYS A 44 20.60 17.77 5.77
N ALA A 45 20.37 17.84 4.47
CA ALA A 45 21.11 18.72 3.55
C ALA A 45 20.64 20.19 3.54
N ALA A 46 19.48 20.50 4.13
CA ALA A 46 18.89 21.84 4.07
C ALA A 46 19.63 22.85 4.95
N ARG A 47 20.12 23.92 4.31
CA ARG A 47 20.82 25.04 4.95
C ARG A 47 19.88 26.05 5.63
N SER A 48 18.65 26.20 5.15
CA SER A 48 17.65 27.09 5.76
C SER A 48 16.58 26.30 6.52
N GLU A 49 16.07 26.92 7.58
CA GLU A 49 15.03 26.33 8.41
C GLU A 49 13.72 26.12 7.64
N ASP A 50 13.31 27.08 6.80
CA ASP A 50 12.11 26.94 5.96
C ASP A 50 12.17 25.74 5.02
N LYS A 51 13.33 25.51 4.39
CA LYS A 51 13.54 24.34 3.51
C LYS A 51 13.52 23.05 4.33
N ARG A 52 14.09 23.07 5.53
CA ARG A 52 14.10 21.94 6.45
C ARG A 52 12.67 21.58 6.89
N ALA A 53 11.86 22.58 7.24
CA ALA A 53 10.44 22.42 7.59
C ALA A 53 9.64 21.86 6.42
N MET A 54 9.82 22.40 5.21
CA MET A 54 9.18 21.89 4.00
C MET A 54 9.52 20.41 3.74
N HIS A 55 10.81 20.05 3.83
CA HIS A 55 11.24 18.67 3.59
C HIS A 55 10.76 17.72 4.69
N ARG A 56 10.68 18.18 5.94
CA ARG A 56 10.09 17.41 7.04
C ARG A 56 8.61 17.13 6.80
N ARG A 57 7.83 18.14 6.40
CA ARG A 57 6.41 17.95 6.06
C ARG A 57 6.21 16.97 4.92
N ARG A 58 7.08 17.01 3.90
CA ARG A 58 7.04 16.04 2.80
C ARG A 58 7.41 14.63 3.25
N PHE A 59 8.38 14.48 4.15
CA PHE A 59 8.74 13.20 4.72
C PHE A 59 7.54 12.56 5.43
N GLU A 60 6.87 13.31 6.30
CA GLU A 60 5.65 12.87 7.01
C GLU A 60 4.56 12.46 6.01
N LEU A 61 4.20 13.37 5.09
CA LEU A 61 3.12 13.12 4.13
C LEU A 61 3.35 11.86 3.27
N TYR A 62 4.59 11.65 2.81
CA TYR A 62 4.93 10.46 2.04
C TYR A 62 4.98 9.20 2.91
N GLY A 63 5.41 9.31 4.17
CA GLY A 63 5.39 8.20 5.13
C GLY A 63 3.97 7.74 5.46
N ASP A 64 3.07 8.69 5.71
CA ASP A 64 1.66 8.42 6.01
C ASP A 64 0.97 7.74 4.82
N ALA A 65 1.17 8.28 3.61
CA ALA A 65 0.62 7.69 2.39
C ALA A 65 1.15 6.26 2.12
N ALA A 66 2.43 6.01 2.40
CA ALA A 66 3.00 4.66 2.28
C ALA A 66 2.37 3.68 3.28
N THR A 67 2.16 4.13 4.51
CA THR A 67 1.53 3.34 5.57
C THR A 67 0.09 3.00 5.22
N GLU A 68 -0.72 4.00 4.83
CA GLU A 68 -2.14 3.81 4.48
C GLU A 68 -2.30 2.83 3.31
N LEU A 69 -1.48 2.95 2.26
CA LEU A 69 -1.52 2.03 1.12
C LEU A 69 -1.07 0.61 1.52
N GLY A 70 -0.10 0.48 2.41
CA GLY A 70 0.33 -0.79 2.96
C GLY A 70 -0.75 -1.46 3.81
N ASP A 71 -1.43 -0.70 4.66
CA ASP A 71 -2.55 -1.18 5.47
C ASP A 71 -3.70 -1.62 4.60
N ARG A 72 -4.09 -0.81 3.60
CA ARG A 72 -5.13 -1.18 2.64
C ARG A 72 -4.80 -2.49 1.92
N ALA A 73 -3.55 -2.69 1.50
CA ALA A 73 -3.10 -3.95 0.89
C ALA A 73 -3.20 -5.14 1.85
N ARG A 74 -2.86 -4.96 3.13
CA ARG A 74 -2.98 -5.98 4.18
C ARG A 74 -4.44 -6.31 4.49
N SER A 75 -5.32 -5.31 4.56
CA SER A 75 -6.77 -5.48 4.76
C SER A 75 -7.40 -6.29 3.63
N MET A 76 -7.01 -6.04 2.38
CA MET A 76 -7.48 -6.84 1.24
C MET A 76 -7.01 -8.30 1.30
N LYS A 77 -5.82 -8.55 1.88
CA LYS A 77 -5.29 -9.92 2.05
C LYS A 77 -5.93 -10.67 3.23
N SER A 78 -6.36 -9.95 4.27
CA SER A 78 -7.01 -10.52 5.46
C SER A 78 -8.50 -10.74 5.25
N GLY A 79 -9.22 -9.82 4.58
CA GLY A 79 -10.62 -10.03 4.19
C GLY A 79 -10.84 -11.12 3.12
N ALA A 80 -9.76 -11.66 2.56
CA ALA A 80 -9.80 -12.88 1.75
C ALA A 80 -9.76 -14.17 2.58
N ARG A 81 -9.32 -14.12 3.86
CA ARG A 81 -9.27 -15.30 4.75
C ARG A 81 -10.58 -15.55 5.50
N ASP A 82 -11.32 -14.51 5.85
CA ASP A 82 -12.56 -14.64 6.65
C ASP A 82 -13.79 -15.13 5.84
N ARG A 83 -13.64 -15.41 4.53
CA ARG A 83 -14.74 -15.93 3.69
C ARG A 83 -14.65 -17.44 3.42
N ASP A 84 -13.67 -18.12 3.99
CA ASP A 84 -13.42 -19.55 3.79
C ASP A 84 -13.69 -20.42 5.04
N ASP A 85 -14.25 -19.86 6.13
CA ASP A 85 -14.72 -20.60 7.33
C ASP A 85 -16.26 -20.70 7.39
#